data_AF-A0A1H7ZNQ5-F1
#
_entry.id   AF-A0A1H7ZNQ5-F1
#
_cell.length_a   1.000
_cell.length_b   1.000
_cell.length_c   1.000
_cell.angle_alpha   90.00
_cell.angle_beta   90.00
_cell.angle_gamma   90.00
#
_symmetry.space_group_name_H-M   'P 1'
#
loop_
_entity.id
_entity.type
_entity.pdbx_description
1 polymer ?
#
loop_
_entity_poly.entity_id
_entity_poly.type
_entity_poly.pdbx_seq_one_letter_code
_entity_poly.pdbx_strand_id
1 'polypeptide(L)'
;MNESLIARPAVLALELAAGETPDRLELTRDEAQTLAGLIADDLRALLPGVEASRLAVAGALFDGVELLRPGFPVFATLEELARRVPRVTTAGGVVAFGTHEGRMPAQPLVPDPAYAGGPMRLIPWMLLAPADLADELAERMEVELVGRGEAGAATADFLMRTLGMRLEHARFLSRDDLMALTCVQYEHVNLAPLWTMLEAALLTPYKEETALGSRGLPLRYLEGRVGVPPIAQWFARAGNKGTNPAHELAGTLFELRQYAALLAAHHVPLHLEGDIAGTVGFLVEPVADPDPAQPAPVLYAHEAAGLGMAAITVAQPIPGKARVLAHGYPLAPDALAPLLDALAGSYGTASEVHALGRILLDADGALSAPAPALH
;
A
#
# COMPACT_ATOMS: atom_id res chain seq x y z
N MET A 1 -19.97 11.97 34.74
CA MET A 1 -20.43 11.62 33.37
C MET A 1 -19.17 11.40 32.54
N ASN A 2 -18.96 10.21 31.98
CA ASN A 2 -17.91 10.03 30.98
C ASN A 2 -18.37 10.79 29.74
N GLU A 3 -17.87 12.01 29.62
CA GLU A 3 -18.05 12.85 28.44
C GLU A 3 -17.50 12.08 27.24
N SER A 4 -18.36 11.81 26.26
CA SER A 4 -17.96 11.08 25.06
C SER A 4 -17.02 11.99 24.26
N LEU A 5 -15.75 11.59 24.13
CA LEU A 5 -14.79 12.30 23.29
C LEU A 5 -14.84 11.73 21.87
N ILE A 6 -14.92 12.59 20.87
CA ILE A 6 -14.92 12.25 19.44
C ILE A 6 -13.54 12.52 18.87
N ALA A 7 -12.99 11.54 18.15
CA ALA A 7 -11.67 11.61 17.54
C ALA A 7 -11.71 12.36 16.20
N ARG A 8 -10.78 13.30 16.01
CA ARG A 8 -10.54 14.04 14.77
C ARG A 8 -9.08 13.82 14.35
N PRO A 9 -8.79 12.82 13.48
CA PRO A 9 -7.44 12.52 13.03
C PRO A 9 -6.96 13.51 11.97
N ALA A 10 -5.68 13.84 12.02
CA ALA A 10 -5.03 14.74 11.08
C ALA A 10 -3.52 14.47 11.04
N VAL A 11 -2.82 15.14 10.13
CA VAL A 11 -1.37 14.99 9.97
C VAL A 11 -0.69 16.35 9.92
N LEU A 12 0.56 16.39 10.36
CA LEU A 12 1.50 17.43 9.98
C LEU A 12 2.34 16.86 8.84
N ALA A 13 2.06 17.31 7.63
CA ALA A 13 2.77 16.95 6.41
C ALA A 13 4.03 17.79 6.26
N LEU A 14 5.14 17.12 6.00
CA LEU A 14 6.48 17.70 5.91
C LEU A 14 7.01 17.40 4.51
N GLU A 15 7.01 18.40 3.64
CA GLU A 15 7.64 18.32 2.32
C GLU A 15 9.13 18.61 2.47
N LEU A 16 9.95 17.63 2.13
CA LEU A 16 11.40 17.70 2.27
C LEU A 16 12.00 18.40 1.04
N ALA A 17 13.07 19.16 1.24
CA ALA A 17 13.82 19.69 0.11
C ALA A 17 14.42 18.55 -0.73
N ALA A 18 14.57 18.78 -2.04
CA ALA A 18 15.01 17.73 -2.95
C ALA A 18 16.31 17.02 -2.50
N GLY A 19 16.25 15.69 -2.38
CA GLY A 19 17.38 14.84 -1.99
C GLY A 19 17.64 14.76 -0.48
N GLU A 20 16.83 15.43 0.35
CA GLU A 20 16.91 15.33 1.80
C GLU A 20 16.19 14.08 2.32
N THR A 21 16.70 13.52 3.40
CA THR A 21 16.05 12.45 4.17
C THR A 21 16.28 12.72 5.65
N PRO A 22 15.30 12.48 6.53
CA PRO A 22 15.51 12.64 7.96
C PRO A 22 16.55 11.63 8.48
N ASP A 23 17.37 12.05 9.45
CA ASP A 23 18.39 11.21 10.10
C ASP A 23 17.77 9.99 10.79
N ARG A 24 16.52 10.14 11.26
CA ARG A 24 15.72 9.10 11.91
C ARG A 24 14.23 9.37 11.71
N LEU A 25 13.42 8.33 11.81
CA LEU A 25 11.96 8.43 11.67
C LEU A 25 11.24 8.58 13.00
N GLU A 26 11.94 8.47 14.13
CA GLU A 26 11.34 8.44 15.46
C GLU A 26 11.92 9.51 16.37
N LEU A 27 11.06 10.18 17.12
CA LEU A 27 11.39 11.11 18.18
C LEU A 27 11.42 10.39 19.53
N THR A 28 12.31 10.82 20.42
CA THR A 28 12.25 10.42 21.83
C THR A 28 10.99 10.96 22.48
N ARG A 29 10.61 10.40 23.64
CA ARG A 29 9.48 10.90 24.42
C ARG A 29 9.56 12.41 24.70
N ASP A 30 10.73 12.93 25.04
CA ASP A 30 10.90 14.35 25.38
C ASP A 30 10.82 15.26 24.14
N GLU A 31 11.38 14.80 23.02
CA GLU A 31 11.27 15.49 21.73
C GLU A 31 9.83 15.49 21.21
N ALA A 32 9.14 14.35 21.30
CA ALA A 32 7.73 14.23 20.93
C ALA A 32 6.85 15.15 21.79
N GLN A 33 7.12 15.25 23.10
CA GLN A 33 6.40 16.14 24.00
C GLN A 33 6.65 17.62 23.66
N THR A 34 7.88 17.97 23.28
CA THR A 34 8.23 19.32 22.84
C THR A 34 7.50 19.67 21.55
N LEU A 35 7.54 18.78 20.56
CA LEU A 35 6.82 18.93 19.30
C LEU A 35 5.31 19.10 19.53
N ALA A 36 4.72 18.29 20.40
CA ALA A 36 3.29 18.38 20.69
C ALA A 36 2.89 19.72 21.34
N GLY A 37 3.78 20.32 22.13
CA GLY A 37 3.59 21.68 22.66
C GLY A 37 3.57 22.74 21.55
N LEU A 38 4.51 22.66 20.62
CA LEU A 38 4.59 23.56 19.46
C LEU A 38 3.38 23.41 18.52
N ILE A 39 2.98 22.16 18.24
CA ILE A 39 1.75 21.88 17.48
C ILE A 39 0.53 22.45 18.22
N ALA A 40 0.45 22.31 19.54
CA ALA A 40 -0.65 22.89 20.30
C ALA A 40 -0.68 24.43 20.22
N ASP A 41 0.48 25.10 20.19
CA ASP A 41 0.57 26.55 19.99
C ASP A 41 0.05 26.96 18.61
N ASP A 42 0.48 26.27 17.56
CA ASP A 42 0.01 26.50 16.19
C ASP A 42 -1.50 26.27 16.07
N LEU A 43 -2.01 25.15 16.59
CA LEU A 43 -3.42 24.80 16.52
C LEU A 43 -4.31 25.79 17.29
N ARG A 44 -3.85 26.40 18.39
CA ARG A 44 -4.61 27.45 19.09
C ARG A 44 -4.78 28.70 18.25
N ALA A 45 -3.78 29.04 17.43
CA ALA A 45 -3.86 30.16 16.51
C ALA A 45 -4.78 29.88 15.31
N LEU A 46 -4.84 28.62 14.86
CA LEU A 46 -5.64 28.18 13.72
C LEU A 46 -7.09 27.83 14.08
N LEU A 47 -7.32 27.22 15.24
CA LEU A 47 -8.59 26.62 15.66
C LEU A 47 -8.99 27.14 17.06
N PRO A 48 -9.67 28.29 17.15
CA PRO A 48 -10.10 28.84 18.43
C PRO A 48 -10.98 27.86 19.24
N GLY A 49 -10.66 27.62 20.51
CA GLY A 49 -11.41 26.69 21.37
C GLY A 49 -10.91 25.24 21.32
N VAL A 50 -9.86 24.95 20.55
CA VAL A 50 -9.20 23.63 20.51
C VAL A 50 -8.68 23.19 21.89
N GLU A 51 -8.47 24.13 22.82
CA GLU A 51 -8.02 23.88 24.19
C GLU A 51 -9.00 23.07 25.03
N ALA A 52 -10.28 23.03 24.65
CA ALA A 52 -11.27 22.14 25.25
C ALA A 52 -11.08 20.67 24.84
N SER A 53 -10.30 20.42 23.78
CA SER A 53 -9.96 19.09 23.28
C SER A 53 -8.63 18.62 23.83
N ARG A 54 -8.44 17.29 23.85
CA ARG A 54 -7.13 16.69 24.11
C ARG A 54 -6.38 16.53 22.79
N LEU A 55 -5.15 17.02 22.72
CA LEU A 55 -4.25 16.77 21.59
C LEU A 55 -3.40 15.54 21.87
N ALA A 56 -3.33 14.62 20.90
CA ALA A 56 -2.43 13.49 20.90
C ALA A 56 -1.53 13.53 19.66
N VAL A 57 -0.22 13.33 19.82
CA VAL A 57 0.76 13.33 18.73
C VAL A 57 1.59 12.06 18.78
N ALA A 58 1.75 11.37 17.65
CA ALA A 58 2.76 10.34 17.52
C ALA A 58 4.09 10.99 17.13
N GLY A 59 5.14 10.77 17.94
CA GLY A 59 6.48 11.26 17.68
C GLY A 59 7.21 10.40 16.65
N ALA A 60 6.60 10.17 15.49
CA ALA A 60 7.17 9.36 14.42
C ALA A 60 6.72 9.86 13.04
N LEU A 61 7.57 9.66 12.04
CA LEU A 61 7.41 10.11 10.66
C LEU A 61 7.06 8.92 9.77
N PHE A 62 5.91 8.99 9.13
CA PHE A 62 5.36 7.93 8.28
C PHE A 62 5.28 8.38 6.82
N ASP A 63 5.14 7.40 5.93
CA ASP A 63 4.65 7.60 4.58
C ASP A 63 3.10 7.55 4.51
N GLY A 64 2.51 8.14 3.47
CA GLY A 64 1.06 8.11 3.23
C GLY A 64 0.50 6.68 3.15
N VAL A 65 1.25 5.74 2.56
CA VAL A 65 0.81 4.34 2.44
C VAL A 65 0.61 3.67 3.80
N GLU A 66 1.37 4.07 4.82
CA GLU A 66 1.28 3.50 6.16
C GLU A 66 0.07 4.04 6.93
N LEU A 67 -0.21 5.34 6.77
CA LEU A 67 -1.35 6.00 7.42
C LEU A 67 -2.68 5.64 6.77
N LEU A 68 -2.68 5.36 5.47
CA LEU A 68 -3.85 4.99 4.68
C LEU A 68 -3.96 3.47 4.47
N ARG A 69 -3.72 2.69 5.53
CA ARG A 69 -4.07 1.25 5.56
C ARG A 69 -5.52 1.08 6.05
N PRO A 70 -6.30 0.10 5.53
CA PRO A 70 -7.65 -0.18 6.00
C PRO A 70 -7.74 -0.29 7.53
N GLY A 71 -8.75 0.34 8.12
CA GLY A 71 -8.91 0.45 9.58
C GLY A 71 -8.01 1.48 10.26
N PHE A 72 -7.18 2.21 9.50
CA PHE A 72 -6.34 3.32 9.98
C PHE A 72 -5.50 2.96 11.22
N PRO A 73 -4.68 1.90 11.17
CA PRO A 73 -4.07 1.29 12.37
C PRO A 73 -3.23 2.27 13.19
N VAL A 74 -2.54 3.22 12.55
CA VAL A 74 -1.76 4.25 13.24
C VAL A 74 -2.67 5.19 14.03
N PHE A 75 -3.72 5.72 13.40
CA PHE A 75 -4.69 6.62 14.06
C PHE A 75 -5.51 5.90 15.13
N ALA A 76 -5.95 4.66 14.87
CA ALA A 76 -6.69 3.85 15.84
C ALA A 76 -5.85 3.57 17.09
N THR A 77 -4.55 3.25 16.92
CA THR A 77 -3.62 3.05 18.03
C THR A 77 -3.37 4.35 18.80
N LEU A 78 -3.18 5.47 18.09
CA LEU A 78 -2.99 6.77 18.70
C LEU A 78 -4.22 7.17 19.54
N GLU A 79 -5.42 6.96 19.02
CA GLU A 79 -6.69 7.18 19.73
C GLU A 79 -6.78 6.33 21.00
N GLU A 80 -6.51 5.03 20.89
CA GLU A 80 -6.57 4.09 22.01
C GLU A 80 -5.62 4.51 23.14
N LEU A 81 -4.37 4.82 22.81
CA LEU A 81 -3.38 5.27 23.78
C LEU A 81 -3.79 6.61 24.39
N ALA A 82 -4.23 7.56 23.58
CA ALA A 82 -4.65 8.88 24.04
C ALA A 82 -5.85 8.82 24.98
N ARG A 83 -6.81 7.91 24.78
CA ARG A 83 -7.96 7.71 25.68
C ARG A 83 -7.56 7.12 27.03
N ARG A 84 -6.49 6.32 27.10
CA ARG A 84 -5.98 5.70 28.34
C ARG A 84 -5.28 6.69 29.27
N VAL A 85 -4.88 7.87 28.78
CA VAL A 85 -4.18 8.87 29.61
C VAL A 85 -5.15 9.57 30.59
N PRO A 86 -4.86 9.57 31.91
CA PRO A 86 -5.69 10.26 32.90
C PRO A 86 -5.79 11.77 32.63
N ARG A 87 -6.97 12.37 32.83
CA ARG A 87 -7.18 13.83 32.62
C ARG A 87 -6.33 14.71 33.55
N VAL A 88 -5.91 14.21 34.71
CA VAL A 88 -5.19 14.99 35.74
C VAL A 88 -3.68 15.04 35.49
N THR A 89 -3.14 14.16 34.64
CA THR A 89 -1.68 13.99 34.49
C THR A 89 -1.04 14.87 33.42
N THR A 90 -1.82 15.56 32.57
CA THR A 90 -1.28 16.36 31.47
C THR A 90 -1.73 17.82 31.58
N ALA A 91 -0.75 18.73 31.63
CA ALA A 91 -1.02 20.16 31.54
C ALA A 91 -1.65 20.47 30.17
N GLY A 92 -2.81 21.11 30.16
CA GLY A 92 -3.48 21.56 28.93
C GLY A 92 -3.98 20.46 28.00
N GLY A 93 -4.07 19.20 28.44
CA GLY A 93 -4.61 18.12 27.61
C GLY A 93 -3.74 17.70 26.43
N VAL A 94 -2.46 18.09 26.38
CA VAL A 94 -1.51 17.69 25.33
C VAL A 94 -0.78 16.41 25.73
N VAL A 95 -0.75 15.43 24.84
CA VAL A 95 -0.11 14.13 25.03
C VAL A 95 0.73 13.81 23.81
N ALA A 96 1.94 13.29 24.03
CA ALA A 96 2.81 12.80 22.96
C ALA A 96 3.28 11.37 23.23
N PHE A 97 3.44 10.60 22.16
CA PHE A 97 3.95 9.23 22.19
C PHE A 97 5.23 9.17 21.38
N GLY A 98 6.37 9.20 22.05
CA GLY A 98 7.69 8.99 21.44
C GLY A 98 8.37 7.75 22.00
N THR A 99 9.59 7.48 21.54
CA THR A 99 10.36 6.31 21.96
C THR A 99 10.79 6.41 23.43
N HIS A 100 10.81 5.26 24.10
CA HIS A 100 11.49 5.05 25.37
C HIS A 100 12.46 3.88 25.22
N GLU A 101 13.73 4.08 25.55
CA GLU A 101 14.80 3.10 25.30
C GLU A 101 14.83 2.60 23.83
N GLY A 102 14.59 3.51 22.88
CA GLY A 102 14.60 3.23 21.45
C GLY A 102 13.40 2.40 20.95
N ARG A 103 12.30 2.36 21.69
CA ARG A 103 11.08 1.64 21.29
C ARG A 103 9.85 2.53 21.37
N MET A 104 9.04 2.53 20.32
CA MET A 104 7.70 3.13 20.33
C MET A 104 6.76 2.33 21.24
N PRO A 105 5.72 2.96 21.82
CA PRO A 105 4.84 2.31 22.79
C PRO A 105 3.91 1.24 22.19
N ALA A 106 3.77 1.18 20.87
CA ALA A 106 2.95 0.18 20.17
C ALA A 106 3.49 -0.06 18.76
N GLN A 107 3.35 -1.29 18.25
CA GLN A 107 3.86 -1.69 16.93
C GLN A 107 3.33 -0.83 15.77
N PRO A 108 2.03 -0.46 15.70
CA PRO A 108 1.54 0.39 14.61
C PRO A 108 2.10 1.82 14.62
N LEU A 109 2.75 2.25 15.71
CA LEU A 109 3.43 3.55 15.78
C LEU A 109 4.91 3.47 15.38
N VAL A 110 5.40 2.31 14.94
CA VAL A 110 6.76 2.14 14.41
C VAL A 110 6.70 2.31 12.88
N PRO A 111 7.33 3.35 12.31
CA PRO A 111 7.42 3.51 10.86
C PRO A 111 8.20 2.37 10.20
N ASP A 112 7.74 1.96 9.01
CA ASP A 112 8.42 0.95 8.21
C ASP A 112 9.57 1.59 7.40
N PRO A 113 10.83 1.17 7.61
CA PRO A 113 11.98 1.73 6.89
C PRO A 113 11.90 1.51 5.37
N ALA A 114 11.10 0.55 4.88
CA ALA A 114 10.89 0.34 3.45
C ALA A 114 10.26 1.57 2.78
N TYR A 115 9.49 2.38 3.52
CA TYR A 115 8.85 3.61 3.03
C TYR A 115 9.59 4.87 3.51
N ALA A 116 10.87 4.76 3.91
CA ALA A 116 11.67 5.88 4.43
C ALA A 116 12.01 6.98 3.38
N GLY A 117 11.94 6.65 2.08
CA GLY A 117 12.53 7.47 1.00
C GLY A 117 11.59 8.44 0.29
N GLY A 118 10.33 8.58 0.72
CA GLY A 118 9.37 9.47 0.07
C GLY A 118 9.70 10.96 0.29
N PRO A 119 9.38 11.86 -0.67
CA PRO A 119 9.67 13.30 -0.58
C PRO A 119 8.82 14.03 0.46
N MET A 120 7.77 13.38 0.96
CA MET A 120 6.91 13.87 2.03
C MET A 120 6.95 12.90 3.20
N ARG A 121 6.94 13.44 4.42
CA ARG A 121 6.83 12.71 5.69
C ARG A 121 5.61 13.20 6.46
N LEU A 122 4.93 12.31 7.15
CA LEU A 122 3.69 12.62 7.85
C LEU A 122 3.84 12.32 9.34
N ILE A 123 3.55 13.31 10.18
CA ILE A 123 3.46 13.13 11.62
C ILE A 123 1.97 13.09 12.02
N PRO A 124 1.42 11.94 12.40
CA PRO A 124 0.00 11.84 12.72
C PRO A 124 -0.29 12.43 14.10
N TRP A 125 -1.37 13.20 14.16
CA TRP A 125 -1.91 13.76 15.38
C TRP A 125 -3.44 13.62 15.40
N MET A 126 -4.04 13.83 16.57
CA MET A 126 -5.47 13.70 16.77
C MET A 126 -5.98 14.64 17.84
N LEU A 127 -7.15 15.22 17.60
CA LEU A 127 -7.92 15.90 18.63
C LEU A 127 -9.01 14.95 19.15
N LEU A 128 -9.06 14.78 20.47
CA LEU A 128 -10.15 14.13 21.18
C LEU A 128 -11.05 15.23 21.75
N ALA A 129 -12.06 15.61 20.98
CA ALA A 129 -12.94 16.73 21.26
C ALA A 129 -14.17 16.30 22.08
N PRO A 130 -14.67 17.15 22.99
CA PRO A 130 -16.00 16.99 23.58
C PRO A 130 -17.07 16.87 22.48
N ALA A 131 -18.08 16.01 22.69
CA ALA A 131 -19.09 15.72 21.68
C ALA A 131 -19.88 16.95 21.21
N ASP A 132 -20.08 17.94 22.08
CA ASP A 132 -20.75 19.21 21.79
C ASP A 132 -19.91 20.17 20.94
N LEU A 133 -18.57 20.02 20.93
CA LEU A 133 -17.65 20.82 20.13
C LEU A 133 -17.18 20.10 18.86
N ALA A 134 -17.32 18.79 18.80
CA ALA A 134 -16.62 17.97 17.83
C ALA A 134 -16.97 18.28 16.37
N ASP A 135 -18.24 18.53 16.05
CA ASP A 135 -18.68 18.80 14.67
C ASP A 135 -18.25 20.19 14.21
N GLU A 136 -18.44 21.21 15.07
CA GLU A 136 -17.95 22.56 14.81
C GLU A 136 -16.43 22.60 14.59
N LEU A 137 -15.68 21.86 15.41
CA LEU A 137 -14.22 21.77 15.26
C LEU A 137 -13.82 21.07 13.95
N ALA A 138 -14.56 20.04 13.53
CA ALA A 138 -14.30 19.36 12.26
C ALA A 138 -14.53 20.29 11.07
N GLU A 139 -15.66 21.00 11.03
CA GLU A 139 -15.93 21.97 9.96
C GLU A 139 -14.84 23.06 9.88
N ARG A 140 -14.38 23.55 11.04
CA ARG A 140 -13.28 24.52 11.08
C ARG A 140 -11.94 23.93 10.65
N MET A 141 -11.64 22.67 10.99
CA MET A 141 -10.43 21.99 10.51
C MET A 141 -10.42 21.95 8.98
N GLU A 142 -11.53 21.53 8.36
CA GLU A 142 -11.64 21.47 6.89
C GLU A 142 -11.46 22.84 6.22
N VAL A 143 -11.95 23.92 6.84
CA VAL A 143 -11.82 25.28 6.27
C VAL A 143 -10.44 25.89 6.51
N GLU A 144 -9.96 25.87 7.75
CA GLU A 144 -8.75 26.60 8.14
C GLU A 144 -7.47 25.87 7.74
N LEU A 145 -7.43 24.53 7.79
CA LEU A 145 -6.21 23.78 7.47
C LEU A 145 -5.86 23.86 5.98
N VAL A 146 -6.86 23.84 5.09
CA VAL A 146 -6.66 23.96 3.64
C VAL A 146 -6.01 25.30 3.25
N GLY A 147 -6.44 26.41 3.86
CA GLY A 147 -6.00 27.76 3.47
C GLY A 147 -4.87 28.34 4.32
N ARG A 148 -4.81 27.99 5.61
CA ARG A 148 -3.93 28.61 6.62
C ARG A 148 -3.12 27.59 7.42
N GLY A 149 -3.19 26.30 7.08
CA GLY A 149 -2.56 25.22 7.83
C GLY A 149 -1.04 25.19 7.81
N GLU A 150 -0.33 26.25 7.41
CA GLU A 150 1.14 26.27 7.54
C GLU A 150 1.55 26.19 9.01
N ALA A 151 2.51 25.30 9.30
CA ALA A 151 3.07 25.18 10.63
C ALA A 151 3.89 26.43 10.99
N GLY A 152 3.88 26.79 12.27
CA GLY A 152 4.64 27.94 12.76
C GLY A 152 6.15 27.75 12.58
N ALA A 153 6.87 28.86 12.48
CA ALA A 153 8.32 28.85 12.31
C ALA A 153 9.06 28.08 13.43
N ALA A 154 8.53 28.10 14.65
CA ALA A 154 9.10 27.35 15.77
C ALA A 154 8.95 25.83 15.59
N THR A 155 7.78 25.37 15.12
CA THR A 155 7.51 23.96 14.81
C THR A 155 8.43 23.46 13.69
N ALA A 156 8.55 24.23 12.60
CA ALA A 156 9.42 23.89 11.48
C ALA A 156 10.91 23.87 11.88
N ASP A 157 11.40 24.90 12.59
CA ASP A 157 12.79 24.97 13.06
C ASP A 157 13.14 23.82 14.02
N PHE A 158 12.23 23.48 14.94
CA PHE A 158 12.39 22.34 15.83
C PHE A 158 12.56 21.03 15.05
N LEU A 159 11.69 20.77 14.07
CA LEU A 159 11.74 19.55 13.26
C LEU A 159 13.03 19.48 12.44
N MET A 160 13.41 20.57 11.76
CA MET A 160 14.64 20.61 10.96
C MET A 160 15.89 20.31 11.80
N ARG A 161 16.01 20.94 12.99
CA ARG A 161 17.16 20.73 13.87
C ARG A 161 17.20 19.35 14.53
N THR A 162 16.03 18.82 14.91
CA THR A 162 15.93 17.56 15.68
C THR A 162 16.11 16.33 14.79
N LEU A 163 15.74 16.44 13.50
CA LEU A 163 15.73 15.34 12.54
C LEU A 163 16.78 15.50 11.42
N GLY A 164 17.59 16.56 11.46
CA GLY A 164 18.69 16.76 10.50
C GLY A 164 18.25 16.93 9.06
N MET A 165 17.05 17.47 8.83
CA MET A 165 16.46 17.62 7.49
C MET A 165 16.14 19.08 7.16
N ARG A 166 16.01 19.40 5.87
CA ARG A 166 15.46 20.67 5.40
C ARG A 166 14.04 20.49 4.87
N LEU A 167 13.17 21.44 5.20
CA LEU A 167 11.78 21.46 4.76
C LEU A 167 11.56 22.54 3.70
N GLU A 168 10.81 22.21 2.65
CA GLU A 168 10.21 23.20 1.75
C GLU A 168 8.92 23.72 2.34
N HIS A 169 8.08 22.81 2.84
CA HIS A 169 6.81 23.14 3.47
C HIS A 169 6.52 22.23 4.67
N ALA A 170 5.84 22.79 5.67
CA ALA A 170 5.26 22.04 6.79
C ALA A 170 3.81 22.49 6.96
N ARG A 171 2.84 21.58 6.79
CA ARG A 171 1.41 21.93 6.76
C ARG A 171 0.56 20.91 7.51
N PHE A 172 -0.41 21.41 8.26
CA PHE A 172 -1.46 20.64 8.86
C PHE A 172 -2.51 20.29 7.81
N LEU A 173 -2.88 19.01 7.73
CA LEU A 173 -3.90 18.49 6.82
C LEU A 173 -4.86 17.60 7.61
N SER A 174 -6.15 17.63 7.29
CA SER A 174 -7.06 16.62 7.81
C SER A 174 -6.70 15.24 7.25
N ARG A 175 -7.23 14.17 7.85
CA ARG A 175 -7.09 12.83 7.25
C ARG A 175 -7.77 12.77 5.88
N ASP A 176 -8.88 13.48 5.71
CA ASP A 176 -9.64 13.47 4.46
C ASP A 176 -8.89 14.26 3.37
N ASP A 177 -8.19 15.35 3.73
CA ASP A 177 -7.24 16.04 2.85
C ASP A 177 -6.10 15.12 2.39
N LEU A 178 -5.53 14.33 3.30
CA LEU A 178 -4.47 13.36 2.97
C LEU A 178 -4.99 12.31 1.97
N MET A 179 -6.22 11.83 2.14
CA MET A 179 -6.85 10.91 1.20
C MET A 179 -7.07 11.56 -0.16
N ALA A 180 -7.58 12.80 -0.20
CA ALA A 180 -7.77 13.54 -1.44
C ALA A 180 -6.46 13.79 -2.19
N LEU A 181 -5.39 14.18 -1.47
CA LEU A 181 -4.06 14.34 -2.03
C LEU A 181 -3.54 13.02 -2.62
N THR A 182 -3.69 11.92 -1.89
CA THR A 182 -3.24 10.59 -2.34
C THR A 182 -4.01 10.12 -3.57
N CYS A 183 -5.32 10.34 -3.61
CA CYS A 183 -6.16 10.08 -4.78
C CYS A 183 -5.58 10.77 -6.02
N VAL A 184 -5.39 12.09 -5.96
CA VAL A 184 -4.83 12.88 -7.07
C VAL A 184 -3.43 12.40 -7.46
N GLN A 185 -2.58 12.04 -6.49
CA GLN A 185 -1.26 11.49 -6.78
C GLN A 185 -1.33 10.18 -7.57
N TYR A 186 -2.23 9.26 -7.20
CA TYR A 186 -2.40 7.98 -7.89
C TYR A 186 -3.04 8.14 -9.27
N GLU A 187 -3.97 9.07 -9.43
CA GLU A 187 -4.54 9.39 -10.74
C GLU A 187 -3.46 9.86 -11.73
N HIS A 188 -2.55 10.75 -11.30
CA HIS A 188 -1.47 11.26 -12.15
C HIS A 188 -0.48 10.20 -12.65
N VAL A 189 -0.38 9.06 -11.95
CA VAL A 189 0.48 7.93 -12.35
C VAL A 189 -0.31 6.75 -12.95
N ASN A 190 -1.54 6.99 -13.40
CA ASN A 190 -2.45 6.00 -14.00
C ASN A 190 -2.86 4.84 -13.07
N LEU A 191 -2.94 5.12 -11.77
CA LEU A 191 -3.38 4.17 -10.73
C LEU A 191 -4.80 4.46 -10.21
N ALA A 192 -5.58 5.29 -10.93
CA ALA A 192 -6.98 5.60 -10.59
C ALA A 192 -7.87 4.35 -10.34
N PRO A 193 -7.77 3.27 -11.15
CA PRO A 193 -8.52 2.03 -10.88
C PRO A 193 -8.17 1.40 -9.53
N LEU A 194 -6.92 1.54 -9.10
CA LEU A 194 -6.49 1.01 -7.81
C LEU A 194 -6.94 1.89 -6.65
N TRP A 195 -6.95 3.22 -6.83
CA TRP A 195 -7.54 4.12 -5.84
C TRP A 195 -9.01 3.75 -5.57
N THR A 196 -9.79 3.41 -6.59
CA THR A 196 -11.19 2.95 -6.40
C THR A 196 -11.26 1.75 -5.44
N MET A 197 -10.32 0.80 -5.54
CA MET A 197 -10.26 -0.35 -4.63
C MET A 197 -9.82 0.05 -3.22
N LEU A 198 -8.83 0.93 -3.10
CA LEU A 198 -8.31 1.41 -1.82
C LEU A 198 -9.33 2.27 -1.06
N GLU A 199 -10.04 3.15 -1.76
CA GLU A 199 -11.11 3.98 -1.21
C GLU A 199 -12.22 3.09 -0.62
N ALA A 200 -12.63 2.05 -1.36
CA ALA A 200 -13.56 1.05 -0.86
C ALA A 200 -13.04 0.39 0.42
N ALA A 201 -11.77 -0.04 0.44
CA ALA A 201 -11.15 -0.67 1.61
C ALA A 201 -11.04 0.29 2.82
N LEU A 202 -10.84 1.58 2.58
CA LEU A 202 -10.67 2.60 3.62
C LEU A 202 -12.00 3.10 4.20
N LEU A 203 -13.00 3.37 3.34
CA LEU A 203 -14.21 4.10 3.71
C LEU A 203 -15.46 3.23 3.73
N THR A 204 -15.56 2.27 2.81
CA THR A 204 -16.75 1.42 2.66
C THR A 204 -16.37 -0.05 2.51
N PRO A 205 -15.67 -0.64 3.50
CA PRO A 205 -15.07 -1.97 3.36
C PRO A 205 -16.10 -3.09 3.16
N TYR A 206 -17.37 -2.81 3.47
CA TYR A 206 -18.54 -3.67 3.32
C TYR A 206 -19.18 -3.61 1.91
N LYS A 207 -18.77 -2.68 1.04
CA LYS A 207 -19.26 -2.60 -0.34
C LYS A 207 -18.38 -3.42 -1.27
N GLU A 208 -18.99 -3.94 -2.32
CA GLU A 208 -18.27 -4.46 -3.47
C GLU A 208 -17.98 -3.32 -4.44
N GLU A 209 -16.78 -3.27 -5.00
CA GLU A 209 -16.40 -2.30 -6.02
C GLU A 209 -15.65 -2.98 -7.17
N THR A 210 -15.75 -2.41 -8.37
CA THR A 210 -15.08 -2.92 -9.56
C THR A 210 -14.43 -1.79 -10.35
N ALA A 211 -13.28 -2.05 -10.93
CA ALA A 211 -12.61 -1.12 -11.84
C ALA A 211 -11.94 -1.89 -12.99
N LEU A 212 -11.53 -1.17 -14.03
CA LEU A 212 -10.72 -1.70 -15.12
C LEU A 212 -9.37 -1.01 -15.10
N GLY A 213 -8.29 -1.80 -15.10
CA GLY A 213 -6.94 -1.30 -15.30
C GLY A 213 -6.77 -0.63 -16.66
N SER A 214 -5.65 0.07 -16.85
CA SER A 214 -5.38 0.82 -18.09
C SER A 214 -5.26 -0.10 -19.31
N ARG A 215 -4.92 -1.38 -19.10
CA ARG A 215 -4.93 -2.43 -20.15
C ARG A 215 -6.18 -3.31 -20.16
N GLY A 216 -7.22 -2.90 -19.43
CA GLY A 216 -8.51 -3.57 -19.37
C GLY A 216 -8.58 -4.75 -18.40
N LEU A 217 -7.52 -5.00 -17.60
CA LEU A 217 -7.55 -6.04 -16.56
C LEU A 217 -8.63 -5.70 -15.52
N PRO A 218 -9.64 -6.55 -15.31
CA PRO A 218 -10.65 -6.32 -14.28
C PRO A 218 -10.06 -6.40 -12.88
N LEU A 219 -10.46 -5.46 -12.03
CA LEU A 219 -10.22 -5.45 -10.59
C LEU A 219 -11.55 -5.55 -9.87
N ARG A 220 -11.60 -6.39 -8.84
CA ARG A 220 -12.79 -6.54 -7.99
C ARG A 220 -12.42 -6.46 -6.52
N TYR A 221 -12.90 -5.45 -5.82
CA TYR A 221 -12.80 -5.37 -4.37
C TYR A 221 -14.01 -6.06 -3.72
N LEU A 222 -13.74 -6.97 -2.79
CA LEU A 222 -14.77 -7.64 -1.99
C LEU A 222 -14.18 -8.10 -0.66
N GLU A 223 -14.81 -7.76 0.47
CA GLU A 223 -14.40 -8.23 1.81
C GLU A 223 -12.92 -7.96 2.15
N GLY A 224 -12.41 -6.76 1.83
CA GLY A 224 -11.06 -6.35 2.22
C GLY A 224 -9.94 -6.86 1.32
N ARG A 225 -10.26 -7.49 0.18
CA ARG A 225 -9.29 -8.04 -0.79
C ARG A 225 -9.63 -7.62 -2.22
N VAL A 226 -8.63 -7.62 -3.09
CA VAL A 226 -8.75 -7.33 -4.52
C VAL A 226 -8.50 -8.61 -5.33
N GLY A 227 -9.49 -8.99 -6.13
CA GLY A 227 -9.41 -10.09 -7.08
C GLY A 227 -9.07 -9.59 -8.48
N VAL A 228 -8.30 -10.40 -9.21
CA VAL A 228 -8.10 -10.31 -10.67
C VAL A 228 -8.49 -11.65 -11.30
N PRO A 229 -8.99 -11.70 -12.54
CA PRO A 229 -9.29 -12.97 -13.17
C PRO A 229 -8.01 -13.79 -13.44
N PRO A 230 -8.12 -15.12 -13.67
CA PRO A 230 -7.04 -15.92 -14.22
C PRO A 230 -6.44 -15.24 -15.47
N ILE A 231 -5.20 -14.79 -15.36
CA ILE A 231 -4.59 -13.79 -16.24
C ILE A 231 -4.38 -14.36 -17.65
N ALA A 232 -3.83 -15.57 -17.77
CA ALA A 232 -3.62 -16.19 -19.08
C ALA A 232 -4.95 -16.47 -19.78
N GLN A 233 -5.92 -17.02 -19.05
CA GLN A 233 -7.24 -17.31 -19.58
C GLN A 233 -8.00 -16.04 -19.98
N TRP A 234 -8.00 -15.00 -19.13
CA TRP A 234 -8.61 -13.72 -19.43
C TRP A 234 -7.94 -13.07 -20.64
N PHE A 235 -6.61 -13.03 -20.65
CA PHE A 235 -5.88 -12.41 -21.75
C PHE A 235 -6.21 -13.09 -23.07
N ALA A 236 -6.20 -14.42 -23.14
CA ALA A 236 -6.57 -15.19 -24.34
C ALA A 236 -7.99 -14.84 -24.86
N ARG A 237 -8.97 -14.69 -23.96
CA ARG A 237 -10.38 -14.48 -24.33
C ARG A 237 -10.74 -13.03 -24.62
N ALA A 238 -10.22 -12.09 -23.85
CA ALA A 238 -10.71 -10.71 -23.80
C ALA A 238 -9.61 -9.65 -23.74
N GLY A 239 -8.35 -10.03 -23.53
CA GLY A 239 -7.23 -9.10 -23.49
C GLY A 239 -7.01 -8.45 -24.85
N ASN A 240 -6.68 -7.15 -24.85
CA ASN A 240 -6.28 -6.46 -26.07
C ASN A 240 -4.98 -7.07 -26.61
N LYS A 241 -5.02 -7.56 -27.85
CA LYS A 241 -3.89 -8.23 -28.50
C LYS A 241 -2.99 -7.27 -29.29
N GLY A 242 -3.49 -6.08 -29.60
CA GLY A 242 -2.78 -5.09 -30.43
C GLY A 242 -2.21 -5.71 -31.70
N THR A 243 -1.05 -5.21 -32.13
CA THR A 243 -0.26 -5.79 -33.23
C THR A 243 0.74 -6.84 -32.74
N ASN A 244 1.05 -6.84 -31.44
CA ASN A 244 1.98 -7.77 -30.80
C ASN A 244 1.40 -8.27 -29.47
N PRO A 245 0.74 -9.44 -29.47
CA PRO A 245 0.11 -10.00 -28.27
C PRO A 245 1.07 -10.22 -27.09
N ALA A 246 2.32 -10.60 -27.37
CA ALA A 246 3.33 -10.80 -26.34
C ALA A 246 3.71 -9.48 -25.66
N HIS A 247 3.78 -8.39 -26.41
CA HIS A 247 4.02 -7.05 -25.86
C HIS A 247 2.86 -6.58 -24.98
N GLU A 248 1.61 -6.79 -25.42
CA GLU A 248 0.44 -6.42 -24.64
C GLU A 248 0.35 -7.19 -23.32
N LEU A 249 0.61 -8.50 -23.33
CA LEU A 249 0.66 -9.31 -22.11
C LEU A 249 1.78 -8.85 -21.17
N ALA A 250 2.97 -8.56 -21.69
CA ALA A 250 4.06 -8.03 -20.88
C ALA A 250 3.65 -6.71 -20.20
N GLY A 251 2.94 -5.84 -20.92
CA GLY A 251 2.40 -4.61 -20.38
C GLY A 251 1.36 -4.83 -19.27
N THR A 252 0.47 -5.82 -19.42
CA THR A 252 -0.49 -6.19 -18.36
C THR A 252 0.22 -6.72 -17.13
N LEU A 253 1.22 -7.58 -17.29
CA LEU A 253 1.99 -8.11 -16.16
C LEU A 253 2.82 -7.02 -15.45
N PHE A 254 3.28 -6.02 -16.20
CA PHE A 254 3.94 -4.85 -15.62
C PHE A 254 2.98 -4.05 -14.74
N GLU A 255 1.80 -3.71 -15.27
CA GLU A 255 0.75 -3.02 -14.53
C GLU A 255 0.34 -3.82 -13.27
N LEU A 256 0.16 -5.13 -13.40
CA LEU A 256 -0.19 -6.01 -12.28
C LEU A 256 0.87 -6.00 -11.17
N ARG A 257 2.17 -5.95 -11.51
CA ARG A 257 3.25 -5.82 -10.51
C ARG A 257 3.16 -4.49 -9.75
N GLN A 258 2.85 -3.40 -10.45
CA GLN A 258 2.65 -2.10 -9.80
C GLN A 258 1.45 -2.13 -8.85
N TYR A 259 0.35 -2.75 -9.28
CA TYR A 259 -0.84 -2.91 -8.44
C TYR A 259 -0.54 -3.78 -7.22
N ALA A 260 0.14 -4.90 -7.39
CA ALA A 260 0.51 -5.79 -6.30
C ALA A 260 1.40 -5.10 -5.27
N ALA A 261 2.42 -4.35 -5.72
CA ALA A 261 3.31 -3.61 -4.84
C ALA A 261 2.55 -2.55 -4.02
N LEU A 262 1.66 -1.79 -4.66
CA LEU A 262 0.90 -0.74 -3.98
C LEU A 262 -0.15 -1.33 -3.02
N LEU A 263 -0.90 -2.34 -3.44
CA LEU A 263 -1.86 -3.06 -2.58
C LEU A 263 -1.15 -3.68 -1.36
N ALA A 264 0.03 -4.28 -1.56
CA ALA A 264 0.84 -4.80 -0.48
C ALA A 264 1.25 -3.71 0.52
N ALA A 265 1.64 -2.51 0.05
CA ALA A 265 1.99 -1.40 0.93
C ALA A 265 0.81 -0.91 1.79
N HIS A 266 -0.40 -0.94 1.23
CA HIS A 266 -1.65 -0.63 1.93
C HIS A 266 -2.22 -1.81 2.73
N HIS A 267 -1.58 -2.98 2.74
CA HIS A 267 -2.06 -4.21 3.38
C HIS A 267 -3.43 -4.70 2.85
N VAL A 268 -3.68 -4.52 1.55
CA VAL A 268 -4.86 -5.07 0.87
C VAL A 268 -4.43 -6.30 0.07
N PRO A 269 -4.88 -7.52 0.40
CA PRO A 269 -4.46 -8.72 -0.32
C PRO A 269 -4.93 -8.73 -1.78
N LEU A 270 -4.02 -9.11 -2.69
CA LEU A 270 -4.30 -9.38 -4.09
C LEU A 270 -4.43 -10.89 -4.32
N HIS A 271 -5.40 -11.33 -5.12
CA HIS A 271 -5.58 -12.75 -5.42
C HIS A 271 -6.16 -13.00 -6.81
N LEU A 272 -6.06 -14.25 -7.30
CA LEU A 272 -6.84 -14.69 -8.45
C LEU A 272 -8.28 -14.98 -8.02
N GLU A 273 -9.25 -14.54 -8.80
CA GLU A 273 -10.65 -14.87 -8.58
C GLU A 273 -10.86 -16.39 -8.60
N GLY A 274 -11.51 -16.91 -7.56
CA GLY A 274 -11.68 -18.35 -7.34
C GLY A 274 -10.68 -18.95 -6.35
N ASP A 275 -9.58 -18.25 -6.05
CA ASP A 275 -8.58 -18.68 -5.07
C ASP A 275 -8.77 -18.01 -3.70
N ILE A 276 -8.17 -18.64 -2.69
CA ILE A 276 -8.05 -18.05 -1.36
C ILE A 276 -7.02 -16.92 -1.43
N ALA A 277 -7.39 -15.73 -0.96
CA ALA A 277 -6.45 -14.62 -0.92
C ALA A 277 -5.24 -14.93 -0.03
N GLY A 278 -4.05 -14.67 -0.58
CA GLY A 278 -2.77 -14.88 0.09
C GLY A 278 -1.98 -13.58 0.17
N THR A 279 -0.96 -13.59 1.02
CA THR A 279 0.04 -12.51 1.11
C THR A 279 1.34 -12.88 0.41
N VAL A 280 1.35 -14.01 -0.31
CA VAL A 280 2.50 -14.46 -1.07
C VAL A 280 2.69 -13.51 -2.25
N GLY A 281 3.92 -13.01 -2.46
CA GLY A 281 4.23 -12.03 -3.50
C GLY A 281 4.14 -12.56 -4.93
N PHE A 282 3.39 -13.63 -5.17
CA PHE A 282 3.18 -14.27 -6.46
C PHE A 282 1.76 -14.82 -6.59
N LEU A 283 1.31 -15.06 -7.82
CA LEU A 283 0.05 -15.74 -8.13
C LEU A 283 0.34 -17.03 -8.90
N VAL A 284 -0.52 -18.04 -8.72
CA VAL A 284 -0.47 -19.31 -9.47
C VAL A 284 -1.84 -19.55 -10.09
N GLU A 285 -1.91 -19.57 -11.42
CA GLU A 285 -3.10 -19.90 -12.20
C GLU A 285 -3.04 -21.37 -12.62
N PRO A 286 -3.81 -22.26 -11.97
CA PRO A 286 -3.90 -23.66 -12.38
C PRO A 286 -4.70 -23.79 -13.68
N VAL A 287 -4.23 -24.66 -14.58
CA VAL A 287 -4.84 -24.92 -15.90
C VAL A 287 -5.32 -26.36 -16.02
N ALA A 288 -4.47 -27.32 -15.64
CA ALA A 288 -4.77 -28.74 -15.74
C ALA A 288 -3.92 -29.58 -14.79
N ASP A 289 -4.43 -30.77 -14.44
CA ASP A 289 -3.67 -31.76 -13.70
C ASP A 289 -2.61 -32.45 -14.59
N PRO A 290 -1.45 -32.82 -14.01
CA PRO A 290 -0.44 -33.61 -14.72
C PRO A 290 -1.00 -34.98 -15.11
N ASP A 291 -0.72 -35.41 -16.33
CA ASP A 291 -1.02 -36.77 -16.79
C ASP A 291 0.18 -37.68 -16.48
N PRO A 292 0.05 -38.70 -15.59
CA PRO A 292 1.15 -39.60 -15.26
C PRO A 292 1.65 -40.44 -16.43
N ALA A 293 0.89 -40.56 -17.51
CA ALA A 293 1.30 -41.27 -18.72
C ALA A 293 2.19 -40.44 -19.65
N GLN A 294 2.35 -39.14 -19.37
CA GLN A 294 3.14 -38.21 -20.17
C GLN A 294 4.50 -37.92 -19.51
N PRO A 295 5.45 -37.29 -20.24
CA PRO A 295 6.72 -36.88 -19.65
C PRO A 295 6.53 -36.00 -18.40
N ALA A 296 7.54 -36.01 -17.52
CA ALA A 296 7.54 -35.18 -16.33
C ALA A 296 7.33 -33.69 -16.69
N PRO A 297 6.57 -32.92 -15.86
CA PRO A 297 6.39 -31.51 -16.11
C PRO A 297 7.72 -30.74 -16.04
N VAL A 298 7.81 -29.62 -16.75
CA VAL A 298 8.99 -28.76 -16.85
C VAL A 298 8.57 -27.30 -16.66
N LEU A 299 9.44 -26.49 -16.04
CA LEU A 299 9.24 -25.06 -15.85
C LEU A 299 9.87 -24.25 -17.00
N TYR A 300 9.09 -23.35 -17.60
CA TYR A 300 9.51 -22.47 -18.68
C TYR A 300 9.36 -21.00 -18.27
N ALA A 301 10.45 -20.23 -18.28
CA ALA A 301 10.40 -18.79 -17.98
C ALA A 301 10.09 -17.97 -19.23
N HIS A 302 9.00 -17.20 -19.15
CA HIS A 302 8.63 -16.18 -20.12
C HIS A 302 9.32 -14.88 -19.74
N GLU A 303 10.10 -14.33 -20.67
CA GLU A 303 10.89 -13.12 -20.42
C GLU A 303 10.41 -11.94 -21.27
N ALA A 304 10.41 -10.75 -20.67
CA ALA A 304 10.10 -9.51 -21.34
C ALA A 304 11.10 -8.41 -20.97
N ALA A 305 11.47 -7.60 -21.95
CA ALA A 305 12.36 -6.46 -21.73
C ALA A 305 11.78 -5.51 -20.66
N GLY A 306 12.61 -5.16 -19.68
CA GLY A 306 12.20 -4.32 -18.53
C GLY A 306 11.51 -5.08 -17.39
N LEU A 307 11.04 -6.32 -17.59
CA LEU A 307 10.42 -7.14 -16.55
C LEU A 307 11.27 -8.33 -16.09
N GLY A 308 12.24 -8.76 -16.90
CA GLY A 308 12.94 -10.03 -16.65
C GLY A 308 11.98 -11.21 -16.82
N MET A 309 12.03 -12.18 -15.89
CA MET A 309 11.08 -13.30 -15.85
C MET A 309 9.69 -12.78 -15.46
N ALA A 310 8.81 -12.63 -16.46
CA ALA A 310 7.48 -12.06 -16.31
C ALA A 310 6.44 -13.10 -15.87
N ALA A 311 6.59 -14.35 -16.32
CA ALA A 311 5.74 -15.47 -15.94
C ALA A 311 6.50 -16.80 -16.04
N ILE A 312 6.06 -17.81 -15.31
CA ILE A 312 6.56 -19.19 -15.36
C ILE A 312 5.43 -20.08 -15.85
N THR A 313 5.67 -20.91 -16.86
CA THR A 313 4.69 -21.93 -17.29
C THR A 313 5.18 -23.30 -16.88
N VAL A 314 4.32 -24.07 -16.21
CA VAL A 314 4.52 -25.51 -15.97
C VAL A 314 3.86 -26.26 -17.11
N ALA A 315 4.60 -27.10 -17.84
CA ALA A 315 4.03 -27.89 -18.92
C ALA A 315 4.67 -29.27 -19.07
N GLN A 316 3.90 -30.25 -19.54
CA GLN A 316 4.42 -31.53 -20.00
C GLN A 316 4.77 -31.43 -21.49
N PRO A 317 6.04 -31.70 -21.89
CA PRO A 317 6.52 -31.56 -23.26
C PRO A 317 6.04 -32.73 -24.13
N ILE A 318 4.74 -32.76 -24.43
CA ILE A 318 4.15 -33.76 -25.32
C ILE A 318 4.34 -33.36 -26.80
N PRO A 319 4.59 -34.30 -27.72
CA PRO A 319 4.77 -33.99 -29.13
C PRO A 319 3.58 -33.23 -29.74
N GLY A 320 3.87 -32.22 -30.57
CA GLY A 320 2.87 -31.43 -31.27
C GLY A 320 2.37 -30.20 -30.50
N LYS A 321 1.82 -30.35 -29.30
CA LYS A 321 1.36 -29.22 -28.46
C LYS A 321 1.59 -29.53 -26.99
N ALA A 322 2.48 -28.78 -26.33
CA ALA A 322 2.77 -28.96 -24.92
C ALA A 322 1.48 -28.87 -24.08
N ARG A 323 1.35 -29.75 -23.09
CA ARG A 323 0.23 -29.73 -22.15
C ARG A 323 0.57 -28.78 -21.01
N VAL A 324 0.00 -27.59 -21.04
CA VAL A 324 0.13 -26.59 -19.98
C VAL A 324 -0.64 -27.05 -18.73
N LEU A 325 0.01 -26.98 -17.58
CA LEU A 325 -0.56 -27.37 -16.28
C LEU A 325 -0.85 -26.16 -15.39
N ALA A 326 0.00 -25.14 -15.42
CA ALA A 326 -0.16 -23.90 -14.66
C ALA A 326 0.67 -22.75 -15.21
N HIS A 327 0.30 -21.54 -14.80
CA HIS A 327 1.12 -20.34 -14.92
C HIS A 327 1.40 -19.74 -13.54
N GLY A 328 2.62 -19.22 -13.35
CA GLY A 328 3.05 -18.52 -12.15
C GLY A 328 3.46 -17.09 -12.48
N TYR A 329 3.08 -16.13 -11.65
CA TYR A 329 3.35 -14.72 -11.84
C TYR A 329 4.11 -14.17 -10.64
N PRO A 330 5.43 -13.93 -10.74
CA PRO A 330 6.17 -13.29 -9.66
C PRO A 330 5.84 -11.80 -9.65
N LEU A 331 5.19 -11.35 -8.57
CA LEU A 331 4.68 -9.98 -8.44
C LEU A 331 5.57 -9.08 -7.56
N ALA A 332 6.26 -9.66 -6.58
CA ALA A 332 7.25 -8.98 -5.74
C ALA A 332 8.69 -9.32 -6.15
N PRO A 333 9.69 -8.46 -5.84
CA PRO A 333 11.08 -8.65 -6.24
C PRO A 333 11.72 -9.96 -5.75
N ASP A 334 11.31 -10.44 -4.58
CA ASP A 334 11.81 -11.65 -3.91
C ASP A 334 10.92 -12.88 -4.11
N ALA A 335 9.82 -12.76 -4.87
CA ALA A 335 8.82 -13.80 -5.00
C ALA A 335 9.16 -14.92 -6.00
N LEU A 336 10.20 -14.75 -6.82
CA LEU A 336 10.54 -15.73 -7.86
C LEU A 336 10.93 -17.09 -7.26
N ALA A 337 11.85 -17.14 -6.30
CA ALA A 337 12.27 -18.39 -5.69
C ALA A 337 11.10 -19.12 -4.99
N PRO A 338 10.33 -18.46 -4.10
CA PRO A 338 9.14 -19.05 -3.49
C PRO A 338 8.11 -19.56 -4.52
N LEU A 339 7.92 -18.84 -5.62
CA LEU A 339 7.05 -19.27 -6.72
C LEU A 339 7.55 -20.57 -7.35
N LEU A 340 8.84 -20.66 -7.66
CA LEU A 340 9.41 -21.86 -8.28
C LEU A 340 9.29 -23.07 -7.36
N ASP A 341 9.54 -22.90 -6.05
CA ASP A 341 9.36 -23.97 -5.07
C ASP A 341 7.89 -24.41 -4.96
N ALA A 342 6.96 -23.45 -4.96
CA ALA A 342 5.52 -23.74 -4.93
C ALA A 342 5.07 -24.52 -6.18
N LEU A 343 5.53 -24.13 -7.38
CA LEU A 343 5.22 -24.83 -8.62
C LEU A 343 5.87 -26.22 -8.66
N ALA A 344 7.14 -26.33 -8.27
CA ALA A 344 7.87 -27.60 -8.20
C ALA A 344 7.19 -28.60 -7.26
N GLY A 345 6.81 -28.14 -6.07
CA GLY A 345 6.10 -28.96 -5.08
C GLY A 345 4.69 -29.38 -5.54
N SER A 346 3.92 -28.46 -6.15
CA SER A 346 2.54 -28.72 -6.56
C SER A 346 2.44 -29.65 -7.77
N TYR A 347 3.41 -29.59 -8.69
CA TYR A 347 3.38 -30.34 -9.95
C TYR A 347 4.43 -31.46 -10.05
N GLY A 348 5.21 -31.71 -8.98
CA GLY A 348 6.19 -32.78 -8.93
C GLY A 348 7.30 -32.62 -9.98
N THR A 349 7.79 -31.40 -10.18
CA THR A 349 8.86 -31.06 -11.14
C THR A 349 10.11 -30.54 -10.44
N ALA A 350 11.24 -30.49 -11.16
CA ALA A 350 12.44 -29.81 -10.68
C ALA A 350 12.22 -28.29 -10.68
N SER A 351 12.88 -27.56 -9.77
CA SER A 351 12.83 -26.10 -9.72
C SER A 351 13.71 -25.42 -10.78
N GLU A 352 14.46 -26.19 -11.57
CA GLU A 352 15.24 -25.68 -12.71
C GLU A 352 14.31 -25.13 -13.81
N VAL A 353 14.62 -23.93 -14.29
CA VAL A 353 13.78 -23.22 -15.25
C VAL A 353 14.47 -23.11 -16.60
N HIS A 354 13.72 -23.42 -17.66
CA HIS A 354 14.13 -23.20 -19.03
C HIS A 354 13.74 -21.79 -19.47
N ALA A 355 14.72 -20.88 -19.53
CA ALA A 355 14.53 -19.52 -20.05
C ALA A 355 14.18 -19.54 -21.54
N LEU A 356 13.04 -18.93 -21.91
CA LEU A 356 12.60 -18.87 -23.30
C LEU A 356 13.18 -17.66 -24.07
N GLY A 357 13.72 -16.66 -23.38
CA GLY A 357 14.19 -15.40 -23.97
C GLY A 357 13.06 -14.51 -24.52
N ARG A 358 11.79 -14.92 -24.37
CA ARG A 358 10.60 -14.22 -24.84
C ARG A 358 9.34 -14.74 -24.14
N ILE A 359 8.25 -13.99 -24.25
CA ILE A 359 6.92 -14.51 -23.96
C ILE A 359 6.47 -15.38 -25.14
N LEU A 360 6.27 -16.68 -24.89
CA LEU A 360 5.68 -17.62 -25.85
C LEU A 360 4.15 -17.68 -25.68
N LEU A 361 3.43 -17.43 -26.78
CA LEU A 361 1.97 -17.59 -26.85
C LEU A 361 1.62 -18.63 -27.92
N ASP A 362 0.51 -19.36 -27.74
CA ASP A 362 -0.05 -20.22 -28.77
C ASP A 362 -0.94 -19.45 -29.76
N ALA A 363 -1.55 -20.16 -30.71
CA ALA A 363 -2.39 -19.57 -31.75
C ALA A 363 -3.64 -18.86 -31.20
N ASP A 364 -4.11 -19.26 -30.02
CA ASP A 364 -5.24 -18.65 -29.32
C ASP A 364 -4.80 -17.48 -28.43
N GLY A 365 -3.49 -17.15 -28.44
CA GLY A 365 -2.92 -16.06 -27.67
C GLY A 365 -2.83 -16.36 -26.17
N ALA A 366 -2.83 -17.64 -25.77
CA ALA A 366 -2.60 -18.10 -24.40
C ALA A 366 -1.12 -18.39 -24.15
N LEU A 367 -0.66 -18.26 -22.92
CA LEU A 367 0.71 -18.65 -22.53
C LEU A 367 0.93 -20.14 -22.82
N SER A 368 2.08 -20.45 -23.41
CA SER A 368 2.39 -21.79 -23.87
C SER A 368 3.86 -22.16 -23.64
N ALA A 369 4.20 -23.41 -23.90
CA ALA A 369 5.53 -23.98 -23.75
C ALA A 369 6.00 -24.66 -25.05
N PRO A 370 7.32 -24.78 -25.27
CA PRO A 370 7.87 -25.55 -26.38
C PRO A 370 7.36 -27.00 -26.39
N ALA A 371 7.01 -27.51 -27.57
CA ALA A 371 6.60 -28.90 -27.78
C ALA A 371 7.63 -29.62 -28.66
N PRO A 372 7.97 -30.89 -28.37
CA PRO A 372 8.75 -31.72 -29.28
C PRO A 372 8.05 -31.87 -30.65
N ALA A 373 8.84 -32.03 -31.70
CA ALA A 373 8.30 -32.27 -33.04
C ALA A 373 7.58 -33.64 -33.13
N LEU A 374 6.51 -33.71 -33.93
CA LEU A 374 5.93 -34.99 -34.34
C LEU A 374 6.90 -35.63 -35.34
N HIS A 375 7.49 -36.77 -34.97
CA HIS A 375 8.35 -37.56 -35.86
C HIS A 375 7.54 -38.49 -36.76
#